data_AF-A0A849FGY2-F1
#
_entry.id   AF-A0A849FGY2-F1
#
_cell.length_a   1.000
_cell.length_b   1.000
_cell.length_c   1.000
_cell.angle_alpha   90.00
_cell.angle_beta   90.00
_cell.angle_gamma   90.00
#
_symmetry.space_group_name_H-M   'P 1'
#
loop_
_entity.id
_entity.type
_entity.pdbx_description
1 polymer ?
#
loop_
_entity_poly.entity_id
_entity_poly.type
_entity_poly.pdbx_seq_one_letter_code
_entity_poly.pdbx_strand_id
1 'polypeptide(L)'
;MSRAQRGCGRFARARRQRASRTIPPSHTRLRLFSNQDIADLWAAFQTVPAVSKPSPQHTASFPFDHCSGLKLWRAAYLSEPDTASEIGRGEAWNRGKWLARGAAHCGACHTDRNLAGARIGTRIFDANDSLPCDKRAPTIMPSDLKDAGRDVDSLAYALRTGITPEGDVFGGNMAEVVNYGTAFLSDADLTAMATYIMDNDLSEIESD
;
A
#
# COMPACT_ATOMS: atom_id res chain seq x y z
N MET A 1 -44.97 -21.31 -1.29
CA MET A 1 -43.82 -22.11 -1.75
C MET A 1 -42.91 -21.21 -2.58
N SER A 2 -41.66 -21.07 -2.09
CA SER A 2 -40.40 -20.52 -2.63
C SER A 2 -40.38 -19.47 -3.76
N ARG A 3 -39.74 -18.33 -3.47
CA ARG A 3 -39.12 -17.43 -4.46
C ARG A 3 -37.74 -16.98 -3.97
N ALA A 4 -36.88 -17.94 -3.64
CA ALA A 4 -35.44 -17.74 -3.75
C ALA A 4 -35.05 -17.62 -5.24
N GLN A 5 -33.93 -16.94 -5.51
CA GLN A 5 -33.37 -16.63 -6.84
C GLN A 5 -34.07 -15.51 -7.62
N ARG A 6 -33.52 -14.30 -7.47
CA ARG A 6 -33.12 -13.40 -8.58
C ARG A 6 -32.55 -12.10 -7.99
N GLY A 7 -31.26 -11.88 -8.16
CA GLY A 7 -30.63 -10.62 -7.76
C GLY A 7 -29.11 -10.58 -7.85
N CYS A 8 -28.46 -11.56 -8.50
CA CYS A 8 -27.07 -11.44 -8.91
C CYS A 8 -27.06 -10.86 -10.33
N GLY A 9 -26.34 -9.75 -10.54
CA GLY A 9 -26.00 -9.21 -11.85
C GLY A 9 -26.68 -7.90 -12.20
N ARG A 10 -25.89 -6.81 -12.13
CA ARG A 10 -25.88 -5.69 -13.10
C ARG A 10 -24.79 -4.68 -12.72
N PHE A 11 -23.53 -5.03 -13.00
CA PHE A 11 -22.55 -4.02 -13.36
C PHE A 11 -22.59 -3.90 -14.89
N ALA A 12 -23.22 -2.83 -15.38
CA ALA A 12 -23.18 -2.51 -16.81
C ALA A 12 -23.27 -1.00 -17.06
N ARG A 13 -22.20 -0.52 -17.71
CA ARG A 13 -22.08 0.65 -18.59
C ARG A 13 -22.18 2.05 -17.97
N ALA A 14 -21.08 2.79 -18.12
CA ALA A 14 -21.12 4.12 -18.71
C ALA A 14 -19.94 4.32 -19.67
N ARG A 15 -20.23 4.56 -20.95
CA ARG A 15 -19.28 4.98 -21.99
C ARG A 15 -19.50 6.46 -22.29
N ARG A 16 -18.37 7.18 -22.42
CA ARG A 16 -18.11 8.41 -23.22
C ARG A 16 -18.84 9.69 -22.80
N GLN A 17 -18.11 10.78 -22.57
CA GLN A 17 -17.64 11.75 -23.58
C GLN A 17 -16.72 12.83 -22.97
N ARG A 18 -15.71 13.22 -23.77
CA ARG A 18 -14.87 14.44 -23.81
C ARG A 18 -14.64 15.31 -22.55
N ALA A 19 -13.36 15.34 -22.17
CA ALA A 19 -12.50 16.52 -22.07
C ALA A 19 -13.17 17.87 -21.67
N SER A 20 -13.00 18.25 -20.41
CA SER A 20 -12.14 19.38 -20.01
C SER A 20 -12.24 19.56 -18.50
N ARG A 21 -11.13 20.07 -17.94
CA ARG A 21 -10.99 20.86 -16.70
C ARG A 21 -9.99 20.27 -15.72
N THR A 22 -8.83 20.93 -15.72
CA THR A 22 -8.00 21.25 -14.55
C THR A 22 -7.86 20.14 -13.52
N ILE A 23 -6.72 19.44 -13.55
CA ILE A 23 -6.30 18.52 -12.49
C ILE A 23 -5.77 19.36 -11.32
N PRO A 24 -6.46 19.46 -10.15
CA PRO A 24 -5.83 19.95 -8.93
C PRO A 24 -4.82 18.91 -8.41
N PRO A 25 -3.84 19.30 -7.57
CA PRO A 25 -2.67 18.48 -7.27
C PRO A 25 -3.07 17.16 -6.59
N SER A 26 -2.78 16.07 -7.27
CA SER A 26 -3.15 14.71 -6.90
C SER A 26 -2.43 14.24 -5.63
N HIS A 27 -3.17 13.53 -4.77
CA HIS A 27 -2.59 12.72 -3.72
C HIS A 27 -1.60 11.74 -4.36
N THR A 28 -0.40 11.75 -3.83
CA THR A 28 0.82 11.18 -4.39
C THR A 28 0.76 9.70 -4.73
N ARG A 29 -0.21 8.97 -4.17
CA ARG A 29 -0.38 7.52 -4.28
C ARG A 29 -1.25 7.11 -5.47
N LEU A 30 -2.11 8.00 -5.96
CA LEU A 30 -2.94 7.73 -7.13
C LEU A 30 -2.16 7.84 -8.45
N ARG A 31 -0.88 8.25 -8.40
CA ARG A 31 -0.01 8.38 -9.59
C ARG A 31 0.26 7.05 -10.31
N LEU A 32 0.13 5.93 -9.60
CA LEU A 32 0.30 4.58 -10.16
C LEU A 32 -0.95 4.03 -10.84
N PHE A 33 -2.09 4.67 -10.61
CA PHE A 33 -3.38 4.24 -11.12
C PHE A 33 -3.69 4.97 -12.42
N SER A 34 -4.28 4.27 -13.38
CA SER A 34 -4.77 4.91 -14.58
C SER A 34 -5.93 5.85 -14.25
N ASN A 35 -6.24 6.78 -15.14
CA ASN A 35 -7.42 7.64 -14.99
C ASN A 35 -8.71 6.82 -14.86
N GLN A 36 -8.76 5.63 -15.46
CA GLN A 36 -9.91 4.75 -15.35
C GLN A 36 -10.01 4.12 -13.95
N ASP A 37 -8.89 3.64 -13.41
CA ASP A 37 -8.87 3.09 -12.04
C ASP A 37 -9.32 4.14 -11.01
N ILE A 38 -8.87 5.40 -11.17
CA ILE A 38 -9.28 6.50 -10.31
C ILE A 38 -10.79 6.76 -10.44
N ALA A 39 -11.35 6.73 -11.65
CA ALA A 39 -12.77 6.90 -11.89
C ALA A 39 -13.60 5.75 -11.30
N ASP A 40 -13.11 4.52 -11.38
CA ASP A 40 -13.78 3.33 -10.85
C ASP A 40 -13.76 3.32 -9.31
N LEU A 41 -12.63 3.68 -8.69
CA LEU A 41 -12.54 3.88 -7.24
C LEU A 41 -13.48 4.98 -6.77
N TRP A 42 -13.53 6.12 -7.48
CA TRP A 42 -14.47 7.20 -7.17
C TRP A 42 -15.93 6.72 -7.24
N ALA A 43 -16.29 6.00 -8.31
CA ALA A 43 -17.63 5.44 -8.45
C ALA A 43 -17.95 4.45 -7.32
N ALA A 44 -17.00 3.63 -6.90
CA ALA A 44 -17.17 2.71 -5.78
C ALA A 44 -17.41 3.44 -4.46
N PHE A 45 -16.64 4.50 -4.14
CA PHE A 45 -16.84 5.28 -2.92
C PHE A 45 -18.21 5.96 -2.86
N GLN A 46 -18.75 6.37 -4.00
CA GLN A 46 -20.09 6.96 -4.08
C GLN A 46 -21.22 5.97 -3.73
N THR A 47 -20.92 4.66 -3.62
CA THR A 47 -21.90 3.66 -3.16
C THR A 47 -22.02 3.57 -1.64
N VAL A 48 -21.06 4.13 -0.90
CA VAL A 48 -21.05 4.12 0.57
C VAL A 48 -22.05 5.15 1.10
N PRO A 49 -22.98 4.78 2.00
CA PRO A 49 -23.93 5.73 2.57
C PRO A 49 -23.22 6.89 3.29
N ALA A 50 -23.71 8.11 3.08
CA ALA A 50 -23.20 9.27 3.79
C ALA A 50 -23.46 9.15 5.30
N VAL A 51 -22.46 9.48 6.10
CA VAL A 51 -22.59 9.60 7.55
C VAL A 51 -22.87 11.06 7.92
N SER A 52 -23.81 11.31 8.83
CA SER A 52 -24.19 12.67 9.25
C SER A 52 -23.23 13.30 10.27
N LYS A 53 -22.12 12.60 10.60
CA LYS A 53 -21.10 13.09 11.52
C LYS A 53 -20.19 14.10 10.80
N PRO A 54 -20.10 15.35 11.26
CA PRO A 54 -19.18 16.32 10.68
C PRO A 54 -17.73 15.88 10.91
N SER A 55 -16.86 16.20 9.94
CA SER A 55 -15.42 16.00 10.08
C SER A 55 -14.88 16.78 11.28
N PRO A 56 -13.97 16.21 12.08
CA PRO A 56 -13.29 16.96 13.13
C PRO A 56 -12.59 18.20 12.57
N GLN A 57 -12.52 19.27 13.36
CA GLN A 57 -11.70 20.43 13.01
C GLN A 57 -10.23 20.00 12.89
N HIS A 58 -9.48 20.66 12.02
CA HIS A 58 -8.06 20.42 11.86
C HIS A 58 -7.32 20.93 13.10
N THR A 59 -6.73 20.03 13.88
CA THR A 59 -6.04 20.33 15.15
C THR A 59 -4.52 20.17 15.07
N ALA A 60 -3.96 20.02 13.87
CA ALA A 60 -2.50 19.96 13.75
C ALA A 60 -1.89 21.27 14.27
N SER A 61 -0.80 21.17 15.02
CA SER A 61 -0.08 22.32 15.55
C SER A 61 1.01 22.76 14.59
N PHE A 62 1.48 24.00 14.72
CA PHE A 62 2.66 24.48 14.01
C PHE A 62 3.84 23.52 14.17
N PRO A 63 4.57 23.19 13.09
CA PRO A 63 4.45 23.74 11.72
C PRO A 63 3.48 23.00 10.78
N PHE A 64 2.79 21.96 11.26
CA PHE A 64 1.96 21.07 10.43
C PHE A 64 0.57 21.63 10.08
N ASP A 65 0.19 22.77 10.69
CA ASP A 65 -1.00 23.55 10.35
C ASP A 65 -0.86 24.36 9.04
N HIS A 66 0.36 24.55 8.54
CA HIS A 66 0.63 25.31 7.32
C HIS A 66 0.89 24.40 6.10
N CYS A 67 -0.10 24.31 5.20
CA CYS A 67 -0.01 23.52 3.97
C CYS A 67 1.16 23.88 3.04
N SER A 68 1.69 25.10 3.10
CA SER A 68 2.85 25.54 2.29
C SER A 68 4.13 24.81 2.67
N GLY A 69 4.37 24.56 3.97
CA GLY A 69 5.51 23.77 4.44
C GLY A 69 5.50 22.36 3.88
N LEU A 70 4.31 21.73 3.84
CA LEU A 70 4.14 20.41 3.25
C LEU A 70 4.42 20.38 1.74
N LYS A 71 4.14 21.47 1.01
CA LYS A 71 4.50 21.57 -0.43
C LYS A 71 6.01 21.60 -0.61
N LEU A 72 6.73 22.40 0.18
CA LEU A 72 8.18 22.46 0.13
C LEU A 72 8.82 21.12 0.52
N TRP A 73 8.34 20.49 1.58
CA TRP A 73 8.78 19.17 2.01
C TRP A 73 8.57 18.11 0.91
N ARG A 74 7.41 18.12 0.25
CA ARG A 74 7.15 17.24 -0.90
C ARG A 74 8.12 17.53 -2.05
N ALA A 75 8.36 18.79 -2.39
CA ALA A 75 9.31 19.12 -3.45
C ALA A 75 10.73 18.61 -3.16
N ALA A 76 11.14 18.55 -1.89
CA ALA A 76 12.46 18.08 -1.49
C ALA A 76 12.57 16.54 -1.38
N TYR A 77 11.53 15.86 -0.90
CA TYR A 77 11.64 14.46 -0.46
C TYR A 77 10.69 13.48 -1.16
N LEU A 78 9.80 13.97 -2.02
CA LEU A 78 8.90 13.09 -2.74
C LEU A 78 9.57 12.49 -3.97
N SER A 79 9.82 11.19 -3.92
CA SER A 79 10.17 10.36 -5.08
C SER A 79 9.02 9.45 -5.49
N GLU A 80 8.95 9.13 -6.78
CA GLU A 80 8.03 8.10 -7.27
C GLU A 80 8.56 6.71 -6.88
N PRO A 81 7.69 5.81 -6.39
CA PRO A 81 8.12 4.45 -6.09
C PRO A 81 8.51 3.76 -7.39
N ASP A 82 9.66 3.09 -7.40
CA ASP A 82 10.03 2.24 -8.52
C ASP A 82 9.09 1.03 -8.58
N THR A 83 8.15 1.05 -9.51
CA THR A 83 7.22 -0.06 -9.79
C THR A 83 7.33 -0.52 -11.24
N ALA A 84 8.40 -0.14 -11.95
CA ALA A 84 8.60 -0.56 -13.31
C ALA A 84 8.89 -2.06 -13.36
N SER A 85 8.35 -2.73 -14.36
CA SER A 85 8.62 -4.15 -14.58
C SER A 85 10.09 -4.35 -14.90
N GLU A 86 10.70 -5.33 -14.26
CA GLU A 86 12.07 -5.75 -14.50
C GLU A 86 12.13 -6.86 -15.54
N ILE A 87 13.02 -6.68 -16.50
CA ILE A 87 13.31 -7.68 -17.54
C ILE A 87 14.03 -8.84 -16.88
N GLY A 88 13.59 -10.07 -17.16
CA GLY A 88 14.15 -11.29 -16.57
C GLY A 88 13.46 -11.74 -15.29
N ARG A 89 12.63 -10.89 -14.67
CA ARG A 89 11.73 -11.29 -13.57
C ARG A 89 10.39 -11.79 -14.13
N GLY A 90 9.80 -12.77 -13.46
CA GLY A 90 8.50 -13.34 -13.84
C GLY A 90 7.33 -12.36 -13.65
N GLU A 91 6.18 -12.66 -14.27
CA GLU A 91 4.97 -11.82 -14.16
C GLU A 91 4.51 -11.66 -12.71
N ALA A 92 4.48 -12.76 -11.95
CA ALA A 92 4.09 -12.74 -10.54
C ALA A 92 5.02 -11.85 -9.69
N TRP A 93 6.33 -11.89 -9.95
CA TRP A 93 7.29 -11.04 -9.23
C TRP A 93 7.07 -9.55 -9.55
N ASN A 94 6.90 -9.21 -10.83
CA ASN A 94 6.64 -7.84 -11.26
C ASN A 94 5.29 -7.30 -10.74
N ARG A 95 4.26 -8.16 -10.71
CA ARG A 95 2.97 -7.85 -10.08
C ARG A 95 3.14 -7.58 -8.58
N GLY A 96 3.93 -8.40 -7.91
CA GLY A 96 4.28 -8.23 -6.49
C GLY A 96 5.00 -6.92 -6.22
N LYS A 97 6.01 -6.57 -7.02
CA LYS A 97 6.74 -5.30 -6.95
C LYS A 97 5.78 -4.11 -7.03
N TRP A 98 4.90 -4.11 -8.03
CA TRP A 98 3.91 -3.05 -8.24
C TRP A 98 2.94 -2.91 -7.07
N LEU A 99 2.46 -4.03 -6.52
CA LEU A 99 1.56 -4.03 -5.36
C LEU A 99 2.28 -3.56 -4.09
N ALA A 100 3.39 -4.19 -3.71
CA ALA A 100 4.06 -3.95 -2.44
C ALA A 100 4.69 -2.54 -2.35
N ARG A 101 5.41 -2.11 -3.40
CA ARG A 101 6.03 -0.77 -3.43
C ARG A 101 5.02 0.33 -3.75
N GLY A 102 4.00 -0.02 -4.53
CA GLY A 102 3.01 0.90 -5.05
C GLY A 102 1.73 0.92 -4.22
N ALA A 103 0.74 0.15 -4.67
CA ALA A 103 -0.65 0.24 -4.19
C ALA A 103 -0.82 -0.08 -2.70
N ALA A 104 -0.15 -1.12 -2.19
CA ALA A 104 -0.16 -1.51 -0.78
C ALA A 104 0.80 -0.65 0.08
N HIS A 105 1.81 -0.04 -0.56
CA HIS A 105 2.69 0.94 0.05
C HIS A 105 3.43 0.44 1.31
N CYS A 106 3.91 -0.81 1.28
CA CYS A 106 4.57 -1.48 2.41
C CYS A 106 5.75 -0.66 2.95
N GLY A 107 6.51 -0.02 2.05
CA GLY A 107 7.64 0.84 2.39
C GLY A 107 7.25 2.18 3.03
N ALA A 108 5.97 2.41 3.33
CA ALA A 108 5.55 3.56 4.14
C ALA A 108 5.89 3.37 5.61
N CYS A 109 5.75 2.13 6.07
CA CYS A 109 5.99 1.72 7.45
C CYS A 109 7.32 0.98 7.57
N HIS A 110 7.65 0.11 6.62
CA HIS A 110 8.87 -0.71 6.66
C HIS A 110 10.10 -0.02 6.04
N THR A 111 10.18 1.30 6.06
CA THR A 111 11.37 2.02 5.57
C THR A 111 11.70 3.09 6.56
N ASP A 112 12.97 3.12 6.98
CA ASP A 112 13.45 4.08 7.96
C ASP A 112 13.34 5.52 7.45
N ARG A 113 13.37 6.49 8.38
CA ARG A 113 13.15 7.91 8.10
C ARG A 113 14.30 8.77 8.61
N ASN A 114 14.66 9.78 7.83
CA ASN A 114 15.61 10.80 8.27
C ASN A 114 14.96 11.76 9.30
N LEU A 115 15.77 12.66 9.86
CA LEU A 115 15.31 13.65 10.85
C LEU A 115 14.18 14.57 10.35
N ALA A 116 14.02 14.73 9.03
CA ALA A 116 12.92 15.48 8.43
C ALA A 116 11.65 14.65 8.22
N GLY A 117 11.62 13.41 8.72
CA GLY A 117 10.52 12.46 8.59
C GLY A 117 10.36 11.87 7.18
N ALA A 118 11.32 12.09 6.28
CA ALA A 118 11.31 11.52 4.93
C ALA A 118 11.93 10.12 4.92
N ARG A 119 11.39 9.22 4.09
CA ARG A 119 11.92 7.86 3.94
C ARG A 119 13.34 7.89 3.37
N ILE A 120 14.22 7.05 3.92
CA ILE A 120 15.58 6.87 3.42
C ILE A 120 15.52 5.88 2.26
N GLY A 121 15.73 6.37 1.04
CA GLY A 121 15.52 5.59 -0.19
C GLY A 121 16.45 4.39 -0.36
N THR A 122 17.59 4.35 0.34
CA THR A 122 18.50 3.21 0.35
C THR A 122 18.06 2.11 1.33
N ARG A 123 17.31 2.46 2.37
CA ARG A 123 16.88 1.54 3.45
C ARG A 123 15.46 0.99 3.25
N ILE A 124 15.08 0.72 2.00
CA ILE A 124 13.73 0.24 1.72
C ILE A 124 13.59 -1.16 2.31
N PHE A 125 12.55 -1.39 3.10
CA PHE A 125 12.25 -2.67 3.79
C PHE A 125 13.16 -3.02 4.97
N ASP A 126 14.19 -2.21 5.23
CA ASP A 126 15.15 -2.35 6.34
C ASP A 126 14.61 -1.76 7.67
N ALA A 127 13.40 -2.18 8.05
CA ALA A 127 12.71 -1.79 9.28
C ALA A 127 12.41 -0.27 9.42
N ASN A 128 11.71 0.08 10.50
CA ASN A 128 11.52 1.46 10.96
C ASN A 128 11.19 1.46 12.45
N ASP A 129 12.12 1.96 13.26
CA ASP A 129 11.95 2.08 14.71
C ASP A 129 11.36 3.42 15.16
N SER A 130 11.12 4.34 14.22
CA SER A 130 10.71 5.72 14.46
C SER A 130 9.29 6.01 13.96
N LEU A 131 8.37 5.05 14.07
CA LEU A 131 6.96 5.31 13.74
C LEU A 131 6.26 6.09 14.87
N PRO A 132 5.20 6.86 14.54
CA PRO A 132 4.44 7.59 15.56
C PRO A 132 3.92 6.68 16.68
N CYS A 133 3.84 7.23 17.89
CA CYS A 133 3.37 6.56 19.10
C CYS A 133 4.22 5.35 19.53
N ASP A 134 5.56 5.46 19.44
CA ASP A 134 6.54 4.43 19.83
C ASP A 134 6.29 3.07 19.17
N LYS A 135 5.65 3.09 17.99
CA LYS A 135 5.42 1.90 17.18
C LYS A 135 6.68 1.61 16.36
N ARG A 136 6.83 0.36 15.97
CA ARG A 136 7.94 -0.12 15.14
C ARG A 136 7.40 -1.00 14.03
N ALA A 137 8.07 -0.96 12.88
CA ALA A 137 7.84 -1.91 11.80
C ALA A 137 9.13 -2.73 11.63
N PRO A 138 9.07 -4.07 11.72
CA PRO A 138 10.25 -4.90 11.54
C PRO A 138 10.76 -4.83 10.11
N THR A 139 11.99 -5.31 9.90
CA THR A 139 12.51 -5.58 8.56
C THR A 139 11.59 -6.58 7.83
N ILE A 140 11.41 -6.35 6.53
CA ILE A 140 10.79 -7.30 5.60
C ILE A 140 11.75 -7.65 4.46
N MET A 141 13.05 -7.53 4.71
CA MET A 141 14.07 -7.98 3.78
C MET A 141 14.05 -9.50 3.63
N PRO A 142 14.37 -10.05 2.45
CA PRO A 142 14.33 -11.49 2.20
C PRO A 142 15.18 -12.31 3.16
N SER A 143 16.39 -11.85 3.51
CA SER A 143 17.29 -12.54 4.43
C SER A 143 16.66 -12.71 5.81
N ASP A 144 16.16 -11.62 6.38
CA ASP A 144 15.57 -11.61 7.72
C ASP A 144 14.28 -12.43 7.78
N LEU A 145 13.46 -12.37 6.72
CA LEU A 145 12.26 -13.19 6.62
C LEU A 145 12.60 -14.68 6.53
N LYS A 146 13.61 -15.06 5.74
CA LYS A 146 14.08 -16.45 5.64
C LYS A 146 14.66 -16.94 6.97
N ASP A 147 15.42 -16.11 7.68
CA ASP A 147 15.96 -16.42 9.00
C ASP A 147 14.85 -16.59 10.05
N ALA A 148 13.75 -15.84 9.90
CA ALA A 148 12.52 -16.02 10.66
C ALA A 148 11.66 -17.21 10.16
N GLY A 149 12.17 -18.07 9.28
CA GLY A 149 11.47 -19.25 8.79
C GLY A 149 10.27 -18.96 7.88
N ARG A 150 10.23 -17.77 7.26
CA ARG A 150 9.18 -17.42 6.28
C ARG A 150 9.52 -17.96 4.91
N ASP A 151 8.47 -18.31 4.19
CA ASP A 151 8.46 -18.62 2.76
C ASP A 151 7.30 -17.87 2.08
N VAL A 152 7.12 -18.08 0.78
CA VAL A 152 6.09 -17.38 0.00
C VAL A 152 4.68 -17.73 0.49
N ASP A 153 4.43 -19.00 0.79
CA ASP A 153 3.10 -19.49 1.16
C ASP A 153 2.71 -19.01 2.57
N SER A 154 3.62 -19.12 3.53
CA SER A 154 3.41 -18.61 4.88
C SER A 154 3.19 -17.10 4.91
N LEU A 155 3.95 -16.34 4.11
CA LEU A 155 3.78 -14.88 4.05
C LEU A 155 2.45 -14.51 3.37
N ALA A 156 2.08 -15.18 2.28
CA ALA A 156 0.79 -14.97 1.63
C ALA A 156 -0.38 -15.29 2.58
N TYR A 157 -0.27 -16.39 3.33
CA TYR A 157 -1.24 -16.77 4.36
C TYR A 157 -1.34 -15.71 5.47
N ALA A 158 -0.22 -15.20 5.96
CA ALA A 158 -0.20 -14.15 6.98
C ALA A 158 -0.80 -12.84 6.46
N LEU A 159 -0.58 -12.47 5.20
CA LEU A 159 -1.22 -11.31 4.58
C LEU A 159 -2.72 -11.49 4.37
N ARG A 160 -3.22 -12.72 4.19
CA ARG A 160 -4.65 -13.03 4.13
C ARG A 160 -5.31 -12.95 5.49
N THR A 161 -4.71 -13.58 6.49
CA THR A 161 -5.37 -13.95 7.75
C THR A 161 -4.92 -13.12 8.94
N GLY A 162 -3.73 -12.51 8.85
CA GLY A 162 -3.05 -11.86 9.97
C GLY A 162 -2.34 -12.83 10.91
N ILE A 163 -2.32 -14.13 10.61
CA ILE A 163 -1.74 -15.18 11.46
C ILE A 163 -0.40 -15.63 10.89
N THR A 164 0.64 -15.68 11.72
CA THR A 164 1.97 -16.18 11.34
C THR A 164 2.04 -17.70 11.45
N PRO A 165 3.02 -18.37 10.82
CA PRO A 165 3.17 -19.83 10.89
C PRO A 165 3.33 -20.38 12.30
N GLU A 166 3.88 -19.57 13.21
CA GLU A 166 4.07 -19.93 14.62
C GLU A 166 2.78 -19.83 15.43
N GLY A 167 1.68 -19.39 14.81
CA GLY A 167 0.39 -19.17 15.47
C GLY A 167 0.27 -17.81 16.18
N ASP A 168 1.22 -16.90 15.98
CA ASP A 168 1.11 -15.51 16.44
C ASP A 168 0.22 -14.70 15.50
N VAL A 169 -0.20 -13.51 15.94
CA VAL A 169 -1.05 -12.60 15.16
C VAL A 169 -0.38 -11.25 14.98
N PHE A 170 -0.52 -10.67 13.79
CA PHE A 170 -0.10 -9.30 13.56
C PHE A 170 -0.87 -8.36 14.48
N GLY A 171 -0.13 -7.62 15.31
CA GLY A 171 -0.68 -6.59 16.19
C GLY A 171 -0.67 -5.19 15.57
N GLY A 172 -1.30 -4.25 16.27
CA GLY A 172 -1.21 -2.81 15.98
C GLY A 172 -1.58 -2.43 14.55
N ASN A 173 -0.76 -1.61 13.91
CA ASN A 173 -1.03 -1.07 12.57
C ASN A 173 -1.06 -2.18 11.49
N MET A 174 -0.29 -3.25 11.66
CA MET A 174 -0.27 -4.33 10.67
C MET A 174 -1.59 -5.13 10.69
N ALA A 175 -2.22 -5.27 11.86
CA ALA A 175 -3.56 -5.85 11.96
C ALA A 175 -4.59 -5.07 11.12
N GLU A 176 -4.52 -3.74 11.14
CA GLU A 176 -5.40 -2.87 10.34
C GLU A 176 -5.14 -3.01 8.85
N VAL A 177 -3.86 -3.11 8.44
CA VAL A 177 -3.47 -3.34 7.04
C VAL A 177 -4.07 -4.64 6.51
N VAL A 178 -4.07 -5.70 7.33
CA VAL A 178 -4.72 -6.97 6.97
C VAL A 178 -6.23 -6.79 6.90
N ASN A 179 -6.86 -6.40 8.02
CA ASN A 179 -8.31 -6.38 8.18
C ASN A 179 -9.04 -5.44 7.21
N TYR A 180 -8.38 -4.36 6.77
CA TYR A 180 -8.96 -3.35 5.89
C TYR A 180 -8.28 -3.25 4.52
N GLY A 181 -7.37 -4.18 4.21
CA GLY A 181 -6.57 -4.13 3.00
C GLY A 181 -6.31 -5.52 2.44
N THR A 182 -5.20 -6.14 2.85
CA THR A 182 -4.69 -7.35 2.19
C THR A 182 -5.63 -8.55 2.28
N ALA A 183 -6.47 -8.63 3.34
CA ALA A 183 -7.48 -9.67 3.46
C ALA A 183 -8.52 -9.69 2.31
N PHE A 184 -8.66 -8.60 1.54
CA PHE A 184 -9.56 -8.51 0.39
C PHE A 184 -8.91 -8.76 -0.97
N LEU A 185 -7.58 -8.93 -1.03
CA LEU A 185 -6.88 -9.16 -2.29
C LEU A 185 -7.15 -10.56 -2.85
N SER A 186 -6.88 -10.80 -4.13
CA SER A 186 -6.95 -12.16 -4.68
C SER A 186 -5.80 -13.02 -4.14
N ASP A 187 -5.96 -14.35 -4.11
CA ASP A 187 -4.86 -15.25 -3.71
C ASP A 187 -3.63 -15.06 -4.62
N ALA A 188 -3.85 -14.84 -5.92
CA ALA A 188 -2.80 -14.54 -6.87
C ALA A 188 -2.04 -13.26 -6.54
N ASP A 189 -2.73 -12.18 -6.12
CA ASP A 189 -2.09 -10.93 -5.71
C ASP A 189 -1.30 -11.10 -4.40
N LEU A 190 -1.82 -11.88 -3.44
CA LEU A 190 -1.12 -12.17 -2.19
C LEU A 190 0.16 -12.98 -2.44
N THR A 191 0.07 -14.04 -3.25
CA THR A 191 1.24 -14.83 -3.65
C THR A 191 2.24 -13.98 -4.42
N ALA A 192 1.78 -13.09 -5.32
CA ALA A 192 2.65 -12.17 -6.04
C ALA A 192 3.39 -11.21 -5.08
N MET A 193 2.67 -10.59 -4.14
CA MET A 193 3.28 -9.73 -3.11
C MET A 193 4.31 -10.49 -2.29
N ALA A 194 3.97 -11.68 -1.81
CA ALA A 194 4.88 -12.53 -1.04
C ALA A 194 6.11 -12.95 -1.86
N THR A 195 5.92 -13.32 -3.14
CA THR A 195 7.01 -13.66 -4.06
C THR A 195 8.01 -12.52 -4.19
N TYR A 196 7.53 -11.29 -4.40
CA TYR A 196 8.40 -10.13 -4.48
C TYR A 196 9.11 -9.83 -3.14
N ILE A 197 8.39 -9.88 -2.01
CA ILE A 197 8.98 -9.60 -0.70
C ILE A 197 10.05 -10.64 -0.33
N MET A 198 9.87 -11.91 -0.69
CA MET A 198 10.83 -12.98 -0.40
C MET A 198 12.03 -13.08 -1.35
N ASP A 199 12.01 -12.33 -2.47
CA ASP A 199 12.98 -12.42 -3.57
C ASP A 199 13.33 -11.04 -4.17
N ASN A 200 13.24 -9.96 -3.38
CA ASN A 200 13.72 -8.66 -3.82
C ASN A 200 15.24 -8.53 -3.63
N ASP A 201 15.87 -7.75 -4.49
CA ASP A 201 17.32 -7.51 -4.56
C ASP A 201 17.72 -6.15 -3.96
N LEU A 202 16.89 -5.59 -3.07
CA LEU A 202 17.11 -4.25 -2.52
C LEU A 202 18.40 -4.15 -1.68
N SER A 203 18.89 -5.26 -1.14
CA SER A 203 20.16 -5.31 -0.41
C SER A 203 21.39 -5.16 -1.31
N GLU A 204 21.30 -5.51 -2.59
CA GLU A 204 22.43 -5.42 -3.52
C GLU A 204 22.71 -3.97 -3.91
N ILE A 205 21.67 -3.12 -3.90
CA ILE A 205 21.73 -1.69 -4.24
C ILE A 205 22.47 -0.86 -3.18
N GLU A 206 22.65 -1.37 -1.95
CA GLU A 206 23.41 -0.69 -0.89
C GLU A 206 24.94 -0.85 -1.02
N SER A 207 25.41 -1.69 -1.95
CA SER A 207 26.83 -2.09 -2.08
C SER A 207 27.64 -1.23 -3.07
N ASP A 208 27.00 -0.35 -3.84
CA ASP A 208 27.59 0.52 -4.88
C ASP A 208 27.61 1.99 -4.44
#